data_AF-A0AA96UCA6-F1
#
_entry.id   AF-A0AA96UCA6-F1
#
_cell.length_a   1.000
_cell.length_b   1.000
_cell.length_c   1.000
_cell.angle_alpha   90.00
_cell.angle_beta   90.00
_cell.angle_gamma   90.00
#
_symmetry.space_group_name_H-M   'P 1'
#
loop_
_entity.id
_entity.type
_entity.pdbx_description
1 polymer ?
#
loop_
_entity_poly.entity_id
_entity_poly.type
_entity_poly.pdbx_seq_one_letter_code
_entity_poly.pdbx_strand_id
1 'polypeptide(L)' 'MKSADTEFSGGPLDGRVLPVLLGMMHSVPKVYRVPVPAHGDTPATVLVYRRAKEYGPKGRYRWRYEYDADA' A
#
# COMPACT_ATOMS: atom_id res chain seq x y z
N MET A 1 -13.77 -3.62 12.84
CA MET A 1 -12.95 -3.97 11.66
C MET A 1 -11.51 -4.11 12.13
N LYS A 2 -10.77 -5.13 11.67
CA LYS A 2 -9.35 -5.30 12.01
C LYS A 2 -8.49 -4.54 10.99
N SER A 3 -7.37 -3.99 11.45
CA SER A 3 -6.32 -3.45 10.59
C SER A 3 -5.05 -4.30 10.73
N ALA A 4 -4.19 -4.26 9.72
CA ALA A 4 -2.83 -4.78 9.80
C ALA A 4 -1.86 -3.68 9.38
N ASP A 5 -0.79 -3.52 10.15
CA ASP A 5 0.31 -2.63 9.82
C ASP A 5 1.02 -3.18 8.58
N THR A 6 0.90 -2.43 7.48
CA THR A 6 1.40 -2.83 6.17
C THR A 6 2.41 -1.80 5.69
N GLU A 7 3.57 -2.28 5.27
CA GLU A 7 4.63 -1.45 4.72
C GLU A 7 4.31 -1.04 3.28
N PHE A 8 4.70 0.17 2.91
CA PHE A 8 4.59 0.72 1.56
C PHE A 8 6.00 0.85 0.95
N SER A 9 6.12 0.51 -0.33
CA SER A 9 7.34 0.59 -1.13
C SER A 9 7.13 1.48 -2.34
N GLY A 10 8.07 2.35 -2.62
CA GLY A 10 8.05 3.25 -3.76
C GLY A 10 7.02 4.36 -3.64
N GLY A 11 7.10 5.29 -4.59
CA GLY A 11 6.20 6.45 -4.66
C GLY A 11 6.25 7.33 -3.41
N PRO A 12 5.22 8.17 -3.21
CA PRO A 12 5.19 9.15 -2.11
C PRO A 12 5.07 8.55 -0.69
N LEU A 13 4.71 7.27 -0.56
CA LEU A 13 4.59 6.59 0.74
C LEU A 13 5.72 5.60 1.01
N ASP A 14 6.83 5.68 0.25
CA ASP A 14 7.95 4.77 0.41
C ASP A 14 8.48 4.75 1.86
N GLY A 15 8.73 3.55 2.38
CA GLY A 15 9.21 3.31 3.74
C GLY A 15 8.19 3.55 4.85
N ARG A 16 6.95 3.97 4.53
CA ARG A 16 5.91 4.15 5.55
C ARG A 16 5.20 2.85 5.89
N VAL A 17 4.81 2.72 7.15
CA VAL A 17 3.95 1.64 7.64
C VAL A 17 2.62 2.25 8.05
N LEU A 18 1.52 1.78 7.45
CA LEU A 18 0.19 2.29 7.74
C LEU A 18 -0.75 1.16 8.17
N PRO A 19 -1.70 1.42 9.10
CA PRO A 19 -2.72 0.45 9.46
C PRO A 19 -3.74 0.34 8.33
N VAL A 20 -3.69 -0.75 7.58
CA VAL A 20 -4.61 -1.01 6.46
C VAL A 20 -5.77 -1.87 6.95
N LEU A 21 -7.00 -1.43 6.65
CA LEU A 21 -8.20 -2.18 6.98
C LEU A 21 -8.22 -3.52 6.24
N LEU A 22 -8.43 -4.59 7.00
CA LEU A 22 -8.54 -5.93 6.48
C LEU A 22 -9.95 -6.18 5.95
N GLY A 23 -10.03 -6.88 4.82
CA GLY A 23 -11.30 -7.39 4.31
C GLY A 23 -11.89 -8.47 5.22
N MET A 24 -13.08 -8.97 4.86
CA MET A 24 -13.80 -10.01 5.62
C MET A 24 -12.94 -11.26 5.88
N MET A 25 -12.06 -11.62 4.94
CA MET A 25 -11.15 -12.77 5.06
C MET A 25 -9.86 -12.46 5.84
N HIS A 26 -9.84 -11.37 6.62
CA HIS A 26 -8.63 -10.86 7.30
C HIS A 26 -7.42 -10.67 6.39
N SER A 27 -7.65 -10.45 5.09
CA SER A 27 -6.58 -10.19 4.12
C SER A 27 -6.56 -8.71 3.78
N VAL A 28 -5.34 -8.17 3.65
CA VAL A 28 -5.14 -6.84 3.09
C VAL A 28 -5.67 -6.81 1.65
N PRO A 29 -6.31 -5.72 1.21
CA PRO A 29 -6.80 -5.58 -0.16
C PRO A 29 -5.73 -5.84 -1.22
N LYS A 30 -6.14 -6.18 -2.45
CA LYS A 30 -5.19 -6.37 -3.56
C LYS A 30 -4.62 -5.04 -4.06
N VAL A 31 -5.44 -4.00 -4.00
CA VAL A 31 -5.12 -2.66 -4.50
C VAL A 31 -5.52 -1.66 -3.43
N TYR A 32 -4.64 -0.71 -3.13
CA TYR A 32 -4.87 0.39 -2.22
C TYR A 32 -4.76 1.69 -3.01
N ARG A 33 -5.81 2.50 -3.00
CA ARG A 33 -5.90 3.76 -3.76
C ARG A 33 -5.93 4.92 -2.79
N VAL A 34 -5.04 5.89 -2.99
CA VAL A 34 -4.98 7.11 -2.19
C VAL A 34 -5.29 8.29 -3.10
N PRO A 35 -6.49 8.89 -2.98
CA PRO A 35 -6.77 10.14 -3.67
C PRO A 35 -5.93 11.24 -3.05
N VAL A 36 -5.07 11.86 -3.85
CA VAL A 36 -4.25 13.01 -3.48
C VAL A 36 -4.87 14.24 -4.13
N PRO A 37 -5.41 15.20 -3.34
CA PRO A 37 -5.96 16.42 -3.90
C PRO A 37 -4.85 17.26 -4.53
N ALA A 38 -5.22 18.11 -5.50
CA ALA A 38 -4.29 19.07 -6.09
C ALA A 38 -3.71 19.98 -4.99
N HIS A 39 -2.41 20.24 -5.04
CA HIS A 39 -1.74 21.12 -4.09
C HIS A 39 -0.70 21.97 -4.81
N GLY A 40 -0.93 23.29 -4.86
CA GLY A 40 -0.10 24.22 -5.62
C GLY A 40 -0.05 23.82 -7.10
N ASP A 41 1.16 23.63 -7.62
CA ASP A 41 1.41 23.21 -9.01
C ASP A 41 1.24 21.69 -9.23
N THR A 42 0.96 20.91 -8.17
CA THR A 42 0.76 19.46 -8.30
C THR A 42 -0.71 19.16 -8.61
N PRO A 43 -1.04 18.58 -9.78
CA PRO A 43 -2.42 18.22 -10.12
C PRO A 43 -2.95 17.10 -9.20
N ALA A 44 -4.27 17.01 -9.08
CA ALA A 44 -4.91 15.93 -8.35
C ALA A 44 -4.55 14.58 -9.00
N THR A 45 -4.15 13.61 -8.19
CA THR A 45 -3.73 12.29 -8.67
C THR A 45 -4.21 11.19 -7.73
N VAL A 46 -4.28 9.96 -8.22
CA VAL A 46 -4.60 8.80 -7.39
C VAL A 46 -3.34 7.94 -7.33
N LEU A 47 -2.74 7.83 -6.15
CA LEU A 47 -1.66 6.88 -5.95
C LEU A 47 -2.25 5.49 -5.84
N VAL A 48 -1.74 4.57 -6.65
CA VAL A 48 -2.16 3.17 -6.62
C VAL A 48 -1.02 2.34 -6.08
N TYR A 49 -1.33 1.48 -5.13
CA TYR A 49 -0.40 0.51 -4.60
C TYR A 49 -0.98 -0.90 -4.75
N ARG A 50 -0.16 -1.84 -5.23
CA ARG A 50 -0.51 -3.25 -5.37
C ARG A 50 0.08 -4.07 -4.25
N ARG A 51 -0.70 -5.02 -3.75
CA ARG A 51 -0.25 -5.92 -2.69
C ARG A 51 0.78 -6.91 -3.24
N ALA A 52 1.96 -6.92 -2.63
CA ALA A 52 3.07 -7.81 -2.93
C ALA A 52 3.45 -8.66 -1.71
N LYS A 53 4.13 -9.78 -1.98
CA LYS A 53 4.72 -10.61 -0.92
C LYS A 53 6.17 -10.22 -0.74
N GLU A 54 6.51 -9.84 0.47
CA GLU A 54 7.89 -9.64 0.86
C GLU A 54 8.37 -10.87 1.62
N TYR A 55 9.41 -11.51 1.11
CA TYR A 55 9.98 -12.73 1.68
C TYR A 55 11.10 -12.37 2.64
N GLY A 56 10.91 -12.74 3.91
CA GLY A 56 11.93 -12.64 4.94
C GLY A 56 12.84 -13.87 5.00
N PRO A 57 13.83 -13.85 5.90
CA PRO A 57 14.67 -15.01 6.16
C PRO A 57 13.81 -16.18 6.65
N LYS A 58 14.17 -17.40 6.22
CA LYS A 58 13.45 -18.66 6.54
C LYS A 58 12.08 -18.82 5.86
N GLY A 59 11.85 -18.18 4.71
CA GLY A 59 10.68 -18.44 3.86
C GLY A 59 9.35 -17.90 4.41
N ARG A 60 9.39 -17.13 5.50
CA ARG A 60 8.22 -16.38 5.97
C ARG A 60 7.98 -15.23 5.03
N TYR A 61 6.73 -14.96 4.68
CA TYR A 61 6.37 -13.76 3.94
C TYR A 61 5.48 -12.86 4.78
N ARG A 62 5.60 -11.56 4.53
CA ARG A 62 4.64 -10.55 4.97
C ARG A 62 4.02 -9.88 3.74
N TRP A 63 2.86 -9.26 3.94
CA TRP A 63 2.27 -8.43 2.91
C TRP A 63 2.90 -7.05 2.95
N ARG A 64 3.20 -6.53 1.75
CA ARG A 64 3.67 -5.17 1.50
C ARG A 64 2.84 -4.56 0.37
N TYR A 65 2.77 -3.25 0.29
CA TYR A 65 2.23 -2.53 -0.84
C TYR A 65 3.35 -1.94 -1.68
N GLU A 66 3.35 -2.19 -2.98
CA GLU A 66 4.30 -1.62 -3.94
C GLU A 66 3.58 -0.58 -4.79
N TYR A 67 4.21 0.59 -4.96
CA TYR A 67 3.69 1.66 -5.80
C TYR A 67 3.64 1.23 -7.25
N ASP A 68 2.48 1.43 -7.86
CA ASP A 68 2.23 1.16 -9.27
C ASP A 68 2.18 2.50 -10.01
N ALA A 69 3.29 2.84 -10.67
CA ALA A 69 3.43 4.09 -11.41
C ALA A 69 2.63 4.11 -12.72
N ASP A 70 2.23 2.92 -13.22
CA ASP A 70 1.54 2.74 -14.50
C ASP A 70 0.00 2.65 -14.35
N ALA A 71 -0.54 2.89 -13.16
CA ALA A 71 -1.94 2.64 -12.80
C ALA A 71 -2.95 3.74 -13.15
#